data_AF-A0A8T7KJQ4-F1
#
_entry.id   AF-A0A8T7KJQ4-F1
#
_cell.length_a   1.000
_cell.length_b   1.000
_cell.length_c   1.000
_cell.angle_alpha   90.00
_cell.angle_beta   90.00
_cell.angle_gamma   90.00
#
_symmetry.space_group_name_H-M   'P 1'
#
loop_
_entity.id
_entity.type
_entity.pdbx_description
1 polymer ?
#
loop_
_entity_poly.entity_id
_entity_poly.type
_entity_poly.pdbx_seq_one_letter_code
_entity_poly.pdbx_strand_id
1 'polypeptide(L)'
;MPVKVRKQIYLEPAQEMQLKQIAGAIGVPEAELIRQAIDRYLQRPQLPRRDRRAWAAERAYLAQLVASGAVPGGRSWRREELHERQGAR
;
A
#
# COMPACT_ATOMS: atom_id res chain seq x y z
N MET A 1 -21.86 -10.50 25.47
CA MET A 1 -22.04 -9.73 24.21
C MET A 1 -20.92 -8.71 24.12
N PRO A 2 -20.23 -8.55 22.98
CA PRO A 2 -19.24 -7.49 22.83
C PRO A 2 -19.92 -6.13 23.03
N VAL A 3 -19.37 -5.31 23.92
CA VAL A 3 -19.93 -3.99 24.27
C VAL A 3 -19.74 -3.06 23.08
N LYS A 4 -20.85 -2.51 22.53
CA LYS A 4 -20.83 -1.52 21.45
C LYS A 4 -21.10 -0.13 22.03
N VAL A 5 -20.30 0.85 21.64
CA VAL A 5 -20.48 2.26 22.04
C VAL A 5 -21.24 3.01 20.95
N ARG A 6 -22.34 3.69 21.30
CA ARG A 6 -23.10 4.53 20.36
C ARG A 6 -22.28 5.76 20.00
N LYS A 7 -22.12 6.02 18.70
CA LYS A 7 -21.52 7.24 18.14
C LYS A 7 -22.52 7.91 17.20
N GLN A 8 -22.53 9.24 17.20
CA GLN A 8 -23.25 10.06 16.22
C GLN A 8 -22.22 10.72 15.32
N ILE A 9 -22.41 10.62 14.01
CA ILE A 9 -21.51 11.17 12.99
C ILE A 9 -22.35 11.90 11.93
N TYR A 10 -21.81 12.98 11.40
CA TYR A 10 -22.39 13.67 10.25
C TYR A 10 -21.77 13.10 8.97
N LEU A 11 -22.62 12.81 7.99
CA LEU A 11 -22.23 12.34 6.67
C LEU A 11 -22.74 13.34 5.63
N GLU A 12 -22.00 13.49 4.53
CA GLU A 12 -22.50 14.22 3.38
C GLU A 12 -23.66 13.44 2.72
N PRO A 13 -24.63 14.11 2.07
CA PRO A 13 -25.76 13.44 1.43
C PRO A 13 -25.33 12.35 0.43
N ALA A 14 -24.22 12.57 -0.28
CA ALA A 14 -23.65 11.58 -1.19
C ALA A 14 -23.14 10.33 -0.46
N GLN A 15 -22.48 10.51 0.69
CA GLN A 15 -21.96 9.41 1.51
C GLN A 15 -23.10 8.57 2.09
N GLU A 16 -24.17 9.21 2.55
CA GLU A 16 -25.35 8.52 3.08
C GLU A 16 -26.05 7.67 2.01
N MET A 17 -26.21 8.22 0.79
CA MET A 17 -26.77 7.47 -0.33
C MET A 17 -25.92 6.25 -0.68
N GLN A 18 -24.59 6.42 -0.76
CA GLN A 18 -23.67 5.33 -1.03
C GLN A 18 -23.70 4.28 0.08
N LEU A 19 -23.75 4.70 1.34
CA LEU A 19 -23.82 3.81 2.50
C LEU A 19 -25.05 2.90 2.43
N LYS A 20 -26.23 3.48 2.15
CA LYS A 20 -27.49 2.74 1.98
C LYS A 20 -27.46 1.77 0.82
N GLN A 21 -26.99 2.22 -0.34
CA GLN A 21 -26.91 1.38 -1.54
C GLN A 21 -26.00 0.17 -1.31
N ILE A 22 -24.81 0.41 -0.74
CA ILE A 22 -23.84 -0.66 -0.49
C ILE A 22 -24.38 -1.59 0.61
N ALA A 23 -24.83 -1.07 1.75
CA ALA A 23 -25.39 -1.87 2.84
C ALA A 23 -26.54 -2.78 2.36
N GLY A 24 -27.46 -2.23 1.56
CA GLY A 24 -28.57 -2.97 0.96
C GLY A 24 -28.10 -4.03 -0.04
N ALA A 25 -27.11 -3.72 -0.88
CA ALA A 25 -26.58 -4.66 -1.87
C ALA A 25 -25.88 -5.87 -1.23
N ILE A 26 -25.16 -5.68 -0.11
CA ILE A 26 -24.46 -6.77 0.59
C ILE A 26 -25.31 -7.42 1.70
N GLY A 27 -26.52 -6.90 1.97
CA GLY A 27 -27.42 -7.45 2.99
C GLY A 27 -26.95 -7.28 4.43
N VAL A 28 -26.14 -6.25 4.72
CA VAL A 28 -25.62 -5.97 6.08
C VAL A 28 -26.17 -4.64 6.61
N PRO A 29 -26.31 -4.46 7.93
CA PRO A 29 -26.68 -3.16 8.49
C PRO A 29 -25.63 -2.09 8.17
N GLU A 30 -26.06 -0.85 7.94
CA GLU A 30 -25.16 0.30 7.69
C GLU A 30 -24.09 0.44 8.79
N ALA A 31 -24.48 0.27 10.06
CA ALA A 31 -23.56 0.34 11.19
C ALA A 31 -22.50 -0.78 11.16
N GLU A 32 -22.82 -1.93 10.58
CA GLU A 32 -21.85 -3.03 10.39
C GLU A 32 -20.87 -2.69 9.27
N LEU A 33 -21.36 -2.13 8.16
CA LEU A 33 -20.52 -1.65 7.08
C LEU A 33 -19.55 -0.54 7.54
N ILE A 34 -20.02 0.39 8.37
CA ILE A 34 -19.17 1.43 9.00
C ILE A 34 -18.08 0.80 9.86
N ARG A 35 -18.42 -0.18 10.72
CA ARG A 35 -17.43 -0.88 11.55
C ARG A 35 -16.37 -1.58 10.69
N GLN A 36 -16.79 -2.34 9.68
CA GLN A 36 -15.87 -3.02 8.76
C GLN A 36 -14.99 -2.04 7.98
N ALA A 37 -15.49 -0.85 7.64
CA ALA A 37 -14.68 0.19 7.02
C ALA A 37 -13.61 0.74 7.98
N ILE A 38 -13.98 0.99 9.24
CA ILE A 38 -13.06 1.40 10.30
C ILE A 38 -11.99 0.32 10.53
N ASP A 39 -12.39 -0.94 10.69
CA ASP A 39 -11.47 -2.06 10.92
C ASP A 39 -10.50 -2.20 9.74
N ARG A 40 -10.98 -2.13 8.49
CA ARG A 40 -10.12 -2.14 7.30
C ARG A 40 -9.17 -0.95 7.23
N TYR A 41 -9.61 0.23 7.67
CA TYR A 41 -8.75 1.41 7.71
C TYR A 41 -7.64 1.25 8.77
N LEU A 42 -7.96 0.68 9.93
CA LEU A 42 -7.02 0.44 11.02
C LEU A 42 -6.07 -0.75 10.77
N GLN A 43 -6.54 -1.79 10.08
CA GLN A 43 -5.75 -2.99 9.76
C GLN A 43 -4.83 -2.80 8.55
N ARG A 44 -5.06 -1.78 7.71
CA ARG A 44 -4.10 -1.45 6.66
C ARG A 44 -2.79 -1.07 7.33
N PRO A 45 -1.67 -1.77 7.06
CA PRO A 45 -0.37 -1.23 7.41
C PRO A 45 -0.32 0.16 6.77
N GLN A 46 -0.15 1.20 7.57
CA GLN A 46 0.06 2.53 7.04
C GLN A 46 1.34 2.42 6.22
N LEU A 47 1.21 2.20 4.90
CA LEU A 47 2.36 2.33 4.01
C LEU A 47 2.90 3.72 4.31
N PRO A 48 4.18 3.86 4.68
CA PRO A 48 4.75 5.16 4.97
C PRO A 48 4.41 6.05 3.80
N ARG A 49 3.71 7.15 4.10
CA ARG A 49 3.21 8.11 3.13
C ARG A 49 4.38 8.40 2.19
N ARG A 50 4.27 7.99 0.91
CA ARG A 50 5.37 8.06 -0.07
C ARG A 50 6.02 9.44 0.02
N ASP A 51 7.18 9.52 0.65
CA ASP A 51 7.89 10.77 0.78
C ASP A 51 8.48 11.10 -0.58
N ARG A 52 7.89 12.08 -1.25
CA ARG A 52 8.37 12.57 -2.55
C ARG A 52 9.82 13.06 -2.45
N ARG A 53 10.28 13.47 -1.27
CA ARG A 53 11.66 13.88 -1.01
C ARG A 53 12.60 12.68 -1.01
N ALA A 54 12.20 11.55 -0.41
CA ALA A 54 12.98 10.31 -0.47
C ALA A 54 13.21 9.85 -1.92
N TRP A 55 12.17 9.92 -2.76
CA TRP A 55 12.32 9.59 -4.19
C TRP A 55 13.17 10.61 -4.97
N ALA A 56 13.17 11.88 -4.57
CA ALA A 56 14.04 12.88 -5.17
C ALA A 56 15.52 12.68 -4.79
N ALA A 57 15.80 12.32 -3.53
CA ALA A 57 17.14 12.01 -3.04
C ALA A 57 17.72 10.79 -3.78
N GLU A 58 16.92 9.73 -3.96
CA GLU A 58 17.33 8.53 -4.71
C GLU A 58 17.72 8.86 -6.15
N ARG A 59 16.91 9.68 -6.85
CA ARG A 59 17.23 10.08 -8.23
C ARG A 59 18.51 10.92 -8.32
N ALA A 60 18.75 11.79 -7.34
CA ALA A 60 19.98 12.57 -7.28
C ALA A 60 21.20 11.67 -7.06
N TYR A 61 21.08 10.68 -6.18
CA TYR A 61 22.12 9.67 -5.93
C TYR A 61 22.42 8.84 -7.18
N LEU A 62 21.40 8.33 -7.88
CA LEU A 62 21.58 7.59 -9.13
C LEU A 62 22.20 8.44 -10.24
N ALA A 63 21.84 9.73 -10.33
CA ALA A 63 22.45 10.65 -11.29
C ALA A 63 23.95 10.87 -10.99
N GLN A 64 24.32 10.99 -9.71
CA GLN A 64 25.72 11.07 -9.28
C GLN A 64 26.47 9.76 -9.60
N LEU A 65 25.84 8.61 -9.37
CA LEU A 65 26.43 7.31 -9.66
C LEU A 65 26.68 7.13 -11.17
N VAL A 66 25.72 7.49 -12.02
CA VAL A 66 25.89 7.46 -13.48
C VAL A 66 27.00 8.43 -13.92
N ALA A 67 27.05 9.63 -13.33
CA ALA A 67 28.10 10.61 -13.63
C ALA A 67 29.50 10.16 -13.21
N SER A 68 29.61 9.33 -12.16
CA SER A 68 30.89 8.76 -11.71
C SER A 68 31.48 7.71 -12.66
N GLY A 69 30.73 7.31 -13.69
CA GLY A 69 31.22 6.42 -14.75
C GLY A 69 31.20 4.94 -14.36
N ALA A 70 31.57 4.09 -15.32
CA ALA A 70 31.62 2.65 -15.09
C ALA A 70 32.78 2.30 -14.13
N VAL A 71 32.49 1.51 -13.10
CA VAL A 71 33.53 0.96 -12.22
C VAL A 71 34.47 0.07 -13.04
N PRO A 72 35.80 0.18 -12.87
CA PRO A 72 36.74 -0.71 -13.52
C PRO A 72 36.50 -2.16 -13.07
N GLY A 73 36.09 -2.99 -14.02
CA GLY A 73 35.71 -4.37 -13.75
C GLY A 73 34.59 -4.79 -14.69
N GLY A 74 34.88 -5.77 -15.56
CA GLY A 74 33.83 -6.44 -16.31
C GLY A 74 32.91 -7.21 -15.37
N ARG A 75 31.70 -7.51 -15.83
CA ARG A 75 30.85 -8.51 -15.15
C ARG A 75 31.65 -9.82 -15.10
N SER A 76 31.95 -10.30 -13.89
CA SER A 76 32.63 -11.59 -13.68
C SER A 76 31.70 -12.80 -13.87
N TRP A 77 30.41 -12.53 -14.00
CA TRP A 77 29.35 -13.51 -14.18
C TRP A 77 28.75 -13.37 -15.57
N ARG A 78 28.51 -14.52 -16.20
CA ARG A 78 27.73 -14.59 -17.44
C ARG A 78 26.24 -14.64 -17.09
N ARG A 79 25.38 -14.10 -17.97
CA ARG A 79 23.93 -13.98 -17.69
C ARG A 79 23.29 -15.35 -17.46
N GLU A 80 23.83 -16.38 -18.10
CA GLU A 80 23.38 -17.76 -17.98
C GLU A 80 23.64 -18.32 -16.56
N GLU A 81 24.75 -17.94 -15.91
CA GLU A 81 25.15 -18.42 -14.57
C GLU A 81 24.25 -17.89 -13.43
N LEU A 82 23.48 -16.83 -13.69
CA LEU A 82 22.53 -16.24 -12.73
C LEU A 82 21.24 -17.06 -12.56
N HIS A 83 20.87 -17.82 -13.59
CA HIS A 83 19.62 -18.59 -13.61
C HIS A 83 19.80 -20.04 -13.15
N GLU A 84 21.03 -20.55 -13.06
CA GLU A 84 21.31 -21.93 -12.67
C GLU A 84 21.26 -22.18 -11.15
N ARG A 85 21.32 -21.13 -10.32
CA ARG A 85 21.36 -21.28 -8.84
C ARG A 85 19.98 -21.32 -8.16
N GLN A 86 18.93 -21.73 -8.86
CA GLN A 86 17.64 -22.09 -8.28
C GLN A 86 17.17 -23.45 -8.81
N GLY A 87 18.02 -24.48 -8.65
CA GLY A 87 17.70 -25.82 -9.15
C GLY A 87 18.47 -26.99 -8.54
N ALA A 88 19.23 -26.80 -7.46
CA ALA A 88 19.83 -27.91 -6.72
C ALA A 88 19.55 -27.73 -5.23
N ARG A 89 18.73 -28.64 -4.72
CA ARG A 89 18.36 -28.82 -3.32
C ARG A 89 19.45 -29.60 -2.61
#